data_AF-A0A1T4ZBJ4-F1
#
_entry.id   AF-A0A1T4ZBJ4-F1
#
_cell.length_a   1.000
_cell.length_b   1.000
_cell.length_c   1.000
_cell.angle_alpha   90.00
_cell.angle_beta   90.00
_cell.angle_gamma   90.00
#
_symmetry.space_group_name_H-M   'P 1'
#
loop_
_entity.id
_entity.type
_entity.pdbx_description
1 polymer ?
#
loop_
_entity_poly.entity_id
_entity_poly.type
_entity_poly.pdbx_seq_one_letter_code
_entity_poly.pdbx_strand_id
1 'polypeptide(L)'
;MEIIFESTEEFEADLNTHSEAEHDIIVQQLHEYFALLLEDKRDRDKRIHQFYQFDFLEDYGSSLYSFIVNYYLRVILTIDDDPIFGRTIITLFRVVDSQVAAKVYQQVGESIYQSFLPPQPLTEVKSNHVTVATITH
;
A
#
# COMPACT_ATOMS: atom_id res chain seq x y z
N MET A 1 -16.64 14.04 8.83
CA MET A 1 -15.74 12.87 8.77
C MET A 1 -14.36 13.38 9.06
N GLU A 2 -13.63 12.77 9.99
CA GLU A 2 -12.25 13.14 10.32
C GLU A 2 -11.28 12.33 9.45
N ILE A 3 -10.14 12.90 9.06
CA ILE A 3 -9.06 12.17 8.38
C ILE A 3 -7.86 12.11 9.30
N ILE A 4 -7.34 10.90 9.51
CA ILE A 4 -6.16 10.64 10.32
C ILE A 4 -5.07 10.09 9.40
N PHE A 5 -3.89 10.69 9.47
CA PHE A 5 -2.70 10.16 8.80
C PHE A 5 -1.85 9.41 9.80
N GLU A 6 -1.46 8.20 9.43
CA GLU A 6 -0.47 7.39 10.13
C GLU A 6 0.66 7.07 9.16
N SER A 7 1.89 6.97 9.66
CA SER A 7 3.05 6.60 8.85
C SER A 7 3.77 5.40 9.46
N THR A 8 4.31 4.54 8.60
CA THR A 8 5.20 3.46 9.03
C THR A 8 6.64 3.93 9.11
N GLU A 9 7.50 3.17 9.80
CA GLU A 9 8.93 3.48 9.90
C GLU A 9 9.60 3.48 8.51
N GLU A 10 9.18 2.61 7.60
CA GLU A 10 9.68 2.56 6.23
C GLU A 10 9.29 3.79 5.42
N PHE A 11 8.08 4.32 5.61
CA PHE A 11 7.66 5.57 4.99
C PHE A 11 8.54 6.73 5.46
N GLU A 12 8.74 6.84 6.78
CA GLU A 12 9.59 7.89 7.36
C GLU A 12 11.04 7.75 6.88
N ALA A 13 11.55 6.52 6.77
CA ALA A 13 12.87 6.24 6.23
C ALA A 13 12.98 6.66 4.75
N ASP A 14 12.00 6.32 3.90
CA ASP A 14 11.99 6.75 2.50
C ASP A 14 11.95 8.28 2.41
N LEU A 15 11.10 8.93 3.21
CA LEU A 15 10.93 10.38 3.20
C LEU A 15 12.23 11.12 3.54
N ASN A 16 13.02 10.60 4.49
CA ASN A 16 14.33 11.13 4.86
C ASN A 16 15.41 10.99 3.76
N THR A 17 15.17 10.17 2.73
CA THR A 17 16.08 10.07 1.56
C THR A 17 15.77 11.09 0.47
N HIS A 18 14.64 11.78 0.57
CA HIS A 18 14.22 12.81 -0.38
C HIS A 18 14.68 14.21 0.06
N SER A 19 14.73 15.14 -0.89
CA SER A 19 15.03 16.54 -0.60
C SER A 19 13.89 17.22 0.20
N GLU A 20 14.20 18.33 0.87
CA GLU A 20 13.20 19.14 1.60
C GLU A 20 12.04 19.59 0.68
N ALA A 21 12.34 19.97 -0.57
CA ALA A 21 11.31 20.32 -1.55
C ALA A 21 10.39 19.14 -1.92
N GLU A 22 10.94 17.92 -1.94
CA GLU A 22 10.17 16.69 -2.20
C GLU A 22 9.32 16.30 -0.98
N HIS A 23 9.85 16.50 0.23
CA HIS A 23 9.08 16.34 1.45
C HIS A 23 7.85 17.25 1.44
N ASP A 24 8.05 18.54 1.15
CA ASP A 24 6.98 19.53 1.14
C ASP A 24 5.90 19.22 0.11
N ILE A 25 6.29 18.83 -1.11
CA ILE A 25 5.30 18.46 -2.14
C ILE A 25 4.54 17.18 -1.78
N ILE A 26 5.18 16.18 -1.14
CA ILE A 26 4.48 14.97 -0.70
C ILE A 26 3.40 15.32 0.33
N VAL A 27 3.78 16.04 1.39
CA VAL A 27 2.86 16.43 2.48
C VAL A 27 1.75 17.32 1.96
N GLN A 28 2.08 18.33 1.15
CA GLN A 28 1.10 19.24 0.57
C GLN A 28 0.10 18.47 -0.31
N GLN A 29 0.58 17.59 -1.19
CA GLN A 29 -0.30 16.85 -2.10
C GLN A 29 -1.21 15.85 -1.37
N LEU A 30 -0.72 15.20 -0.31
CA LEU A 30 -1.55 14.35 0.55
C LEU A 30 -2.66 15.18 1.23
N HIS A 31 -2.31 16.28 1.88
CA HIS A 31 -3.30 17.13 2.56
C HIS A 31 -4.34 17.70 1.61
N GLU A 32 -3.93 18.29 0.47
CA GLU A 32 -4.86 18.86 -0.51
C GLU A 32 -5.81 17.81 -1.08
N TYR A 33 -5.28 16.65 -1.45
CA TYR A 33 -6.09 15.59 -2.05
C TYR A 33 -7.12 15.01 -1.06
N PHE A 34 -6.68 14.70 0.15
CA PHE A 34 -7.55 14.09 1.15
C PHE A 34 -8.53 15.08 1.77
N ALA A 35 -8.18 16.38 1.84
CA ALA A 35 -9.14 17.42 2.20
C ALA A 35 -10.30 17.50 1.19
N LEU A 36 -10.01 17.47 -0.11
CA LEU A 36 -11.04 17.46 -1.17
C LEU A 36 -11.95 16.22 -1.09
N LEU A 37 -11.40 15.09 -0.64
CA LEU A 37 -12.13 13.83 -0.44
C LEU A 37 -13.26 13.94 0.60
N LEU A 38 -13.13 14.86 1.56
CA LEU A 38 -14.20 15.19 2.52
C LEU A 38 -15.34 15.99 1.89
N GLU A 39 -15.03 16.79 0.87
CA GLU A 39 -15.96 17.74 0.28
C GLU A 39 -16.71 17.15 -0.93
N ASP A 40 -16.06 16.34 -1.77
CA ASP A 40 -16.70 15.69 -2.92
C ASP A 40 -16.09 14.31 -3.24
N LYS A 41 -16.84 13.24 -2.92
CA LYS A 41 -16.42 11.85 -3.15
C LYS A 41 -16.37 11.44 -4.63
N ARG A 42 -16.83 12.29 -5.56
CA ARG A 42 -17.00 11.94 -6.99
C ARG A 42 -15.71 12.02 -7.82
N ASP A 43 -14.66 12.69 -7.34
CA ASP A 43 -13.39 12.87 -8.05
C ASP A 43 -12.25 11.94 -7.55
N ARG A 44 -12.61 10.87 -6.81
CA ARG A 44 -11.66 9.92 -6.20
C ARG A 44 -10.69 9.25 -7.18
N ASP A 45 -10.97 9.16 -8.47
CA ASP A 45 -10.31 8.15 -9.30
C ASP A 45 -9.07 8.63 -10.06
N LYS A 46 -8.73 9.92 -10.07
CA LYS A 46 -7.65 10.40 -10.96
C LYS A 46 -6.24 10.23 -10.41
N ARG A 47 -6.07 10.09 -9.09
CA ARG A 47 -4.75 10.09 -8.45
C ARG A 47 -4.44 8.84 -7.64
N ILE A 48 -5.43 8.03 -7.30
CA ILE A 48 -5.23 6.75 -6.60
C ILE A 48 -5.45 5.59 -7.57
N HIS A 49 -4.58 4.59 -7.50
CA HIS A 49 -4.59 3.45 -8.41
C HIS A 49 -4.30 2.16 -7.63
N GLN A 50 -4.93 1.06 -8.02
CA GLN A 50 -4.56 -0.27 -7.56
C GLN A 50 -3.79 -0.97 -8.69
N PHE A 51 -2.53 -1.32 -8.45
CA PHE A 51 -1.71 -2.00 -9.46
C PHE A 51 -1.98 -3.50 -9.54
N TYR A 52 -2.41 -4.08 -8.43
CA TYR A 52 -2.60 -5.52 -8.30
C TYR A 52 -3.87 -5.79 -7.50
N GLN A 53 -4.67 -6.74 -8.00
CA GLN A 53 -5.81 -7.29 -7.28
C GLN A 53 -5.33 -8.48 -6.47
N PHE A 54 -5.45 -8.40 -5.15
CA PHE A 54 -5.12 -9.50 -4.26
C PHE A 54 -6.32 -10.46 -4.17
N ASP A 55 -6.07 -11.74 -4.39
CA ASP A 55 -7.07 -12.80 -4.25
C ASP A 55 -7.15 -13.22 -2.78
N PHE A 56 -8.08 -12.63 -2.04
CA PHE A 56 -8.31 -12.94 -0.64
C PHE A 56 -9.12 -14.24 -0.48
N LEU A 57 -8.96 -14.92 0.65
CA LEU A 57 -9.71 -16.15 0.98
C LEU A 57 -11.24 -15.92 1.16
N GLU A 58 -11.69 -14.67 1.26
CA GLU A 58 -13.09 -14.24 1.41
C GLU A 58 -13.38 -13.01 0.54
N ASP A 59 -14.61 -12.48 0.56
CA ASP A 59 -15.06 -11.28 -0.18
C ASP A 59 -14.45 -9.95 0.32
N TYR A 60 -13.26 -9.97 0.93
CA TYR A 60 -12.56 -8.74 1.30
C TYR A 60 -11.97 -8.05 0.07
N GLY A 61 -12.05 -6.72 0.03
CA GLY A 61 -11.36 -5.90 -0.95
C GLY A 61 -10.05 -5.36 -0.38
N SER A 62 -9.08 -5.08 -1.24
CA SER A 62 -7.85 -4.39 -0.83
C SER A 62 -8.14 -2.92 -0.58
N SER A 63 -7.74 -2.41 0.58
CA SER A 63 -7.68 -0.99 0.89
C SER A 63 -6.35 -0.34 0.51
N LEU A 64 -5.44 -1.07 -0.14
CA LEU A 64 -4.15 -0.56 -0.58
C LEU A 64 -4.30 0.23 -1.88
N TYR A 65 -3.60 1.35 -1.99
CA TYR A 65 -3.59 2.23 -3.15
C TYR A 65 -2.19 2.79 -3.40
N SER A 66 -1.94 3.16 -4.65
CA SER A 66 -0.85 4.02 -5.07
C SER A 66 -1.38 5.41 -5.37
N PHE A 67 -0.95 6.39 -4.58
CA PHE A 67 -1.26 7.80 -4.78
C PHE A 67 -0.19 8.50 -5.61
N ILE A 68 -0.60 9.19 -6.67
CA ILE A 68 0.27 10.00 -7.52
C ILE A 68 0.51 11.35 -6.85
N VAL A 69 1.74 11.59 -6.38
CA VAL A 69 2.16 12.90 -5.87
C VAL A 69 2.47 13.83 -7.04
N ASN A 70 3.31 13.37 -7.98
CA ASN A 70 3.65 14.09 -9.20
C ASN A 70 4.07 13.10 -10.31
N TYR A 71 4.76 13.55 -11.36
CA TYR A 71 5.12 12.70 -12.50
C TYR A 71 6.14 11.59 -12.17
N TYR A 72 6.92 11.74 -11.10
CA TYR A 72 8.00 10.82 -10.73
C TYR A 72 7.82 10.22 -9.33
N LEU A 73 7.05 10.82 -8.43
CA LEU A 73 6.84 10.30 -7.08
C LEU A 73 5.42 9.75 -6.87
N ARG A 74 5.38 8.64 -6.14
CA ARG A 74 4.16 8.01 -5.66
C ARG A 74 4.29 7.67 -4.18
N VAL A 75 3.14 7.66 -3.51
CA VAL A 75 3.01 7.13 -2.15
C VAL A 75 2.19 5.85 -2.21
N ILE A 76 2.65 4.81 -1.53
CA ILE A 76 1.86 3.61 -1.29
C ILE A 76 1.17 3.77 0.05
N LEU A 77 -0.15 3.66 0.09
CA LEU A 77 -0.96 3.93 1.28
C LEU A 77 -2.19 3.03 1.35
N THR A 78 -2.77 2.86 2.54
CA THR A 78 -4.13 2.34 2.67
C THR A 78 -5.14 3.45 2.94
N ILE A 79 -6.40 3.20 2.60
CA ILE A 79 -7.53 4.06 2.92
C ILE A 79 -8.59 3.20 3.60
N ASP A 80 -8.72 3.34 4.92
CA ASP A 80 -9.60 2.53 5.75
C ASP A 80 -10.69 3.40 6.40
N ASP A 81 -11.95 3.17 6.00
CA ASP A 81 -13.10 3.87 6.57
C ASP A 81 -13.55 3.20 7.87
N ASP A 82 -13.62 3.98 8.95
CA ASP A 82 -14.12 3.57 10.26
C ASP A 82 -15.46 4.28 10.54
N PRO A 83 -16.59 3.66 10.14
CA PRO A 83 -17.90 4.27 10.25
C PRO A 83 -18.39 4.39 11.69
N ILE A 84 -17.83 3.61 12.62
CA ILE A 84 -18.21 3.64 14.04
C ILE A 84 -17.78 4.98 14.64
N PHE A 85 -16.57 5.43 14.30
CA PHE A 85 -15.99 6.67 14.81
C PHE A 85 -16.09 7.84 13.82
N GLY A 86 -16.62 7.61 12.60
CA GLY A 86 -16.81 8.65 11.60
C GLY A 86 -15.50 9.24 11.08
N ARG A 87 -14.47 8.39 10.97
CA ARG A 87 -13.12 8.74 10.55
C ARG A 87 -12.64 7.87 9.40
N THR A 88 -11.73 8.40 8.60
CA THR A 88 -10.98 7.67 7.58
C THR A 88 -9.51 7.69 7.98
N ILE A 89 -8.91 6.51 8.07
CA ILE A 89 -7.49 6.33 8.41
C ILE A 89 -6.72 6.15 7.12
N ILE A 90 -5.69 6.98 6.93
CA ILE A 90 -4.76 6.93 5.80
C ILE A 90 -3.40 6.49 6.34
N THR A 91 -3.05 5.23 6.16
CA THR A 91 -1.75 4.71 6.60
C THR A 91 -0.76 4.77 5.43
N LEU A 92 0.33 5.50 5.61
CA LEU A 92 1.38 5.75 4.62
C LEU A 92 2.50 4.72 4.80
N PHE A 93 2.74 3.90 3.77
CA PHE A 93 3.70 2.79 3.84
C PHE A 93 5.04 3.11 3.22
N ARG A 94 5.07 3.70 2.01
CA ARG A 94 6.29 3.92 1.24
C ARG A 94 6.21 5.16 0.37
N VAL A 95 7.34 5.85 0.16
CA VAL A 95 7.53 6.87 -0.88
C VAL A 95 8.46 6.30 -1.95
N VAL A 96 8.02 6.31 -3.21
CA VAL A 96 8.73 5.61 -4.28
C VAL A 96 8.70 6.35 -5.60
N ASP A 97 9.73 6.08 -6.42
CA ASP A 97 9.70 6.44 -7.82
C ASP A 97 8.57 5.73 -8.56
N SER A 98 7.92 6.45 -9.47
CA SER A 98 6.80 5.98 -10.28
C SER A 98 7.16 4.77 -11.13
N GLN A 99 8.43 4.62 -11.51
CA GLN A 99 8.93 3.52 -12.31
C GLN A 99 8.94 2.19 -11.55
N VAL A 100 9.09 2.22 -10.23
CA VAL A 100 9.15 1.02 -9.37
C VAL A 100 7.90 0.83 -8.52
N ALA A 101 6.95 1.77 -8.58
CA ALA A 101 5.78 1.81 -7.71
C ALA A 101 4.93 0.53 -7.76
N ALA A 102 4.73 -0.08 -8.93
CA ALA A 102 3.96 -1.31 -9.04
C ALA A 102 4.60 -2.48 -8.27
N LYS A 103 5.93 -2.60 -8.35
CA LYS A 103 6.69 -3.62 -7.61
C LYS A 103 6.60 -3.39 -6.11
N VAL A 104 6.82 -2.16 -5.65
CA VAL A 104 6.76 -1.85 -4.22
C VAL A 104 5.33 -1.97 -3.68
N TYR A 105 4.32 -1.57 -4.46
CA TYR A 105 2.91 -1.80 -4.14
C TYR A 105 2.63 -3.28 -3.86
N GLN A 106 3.08 -4.17 -4.75
CA GLN A 106 2.89 -5.60 -4.56
C GLN A 106 3.60 -6.10 -3.29
N GLN A 107 4.84 -5.68 -3.04
CA GLN A 107 5.59 -6.07 -1.83
C GLN A 107 4.91 -5.61 -0.54
N VAL A 108 4.39 -4.37 -0.52
CA VAL A 108 3.65 -3.83 0.62
C VAL A 108 2.37 -4.65 0.82
N GLY A 109 1.59 -4.89 -0.24
CA GLY A 109 0.37 -5.67 -0.12
C GLY A 109 0.63 -7.13 0.29
N GLU A 110 1.67 -7.78 -0.22
CA GLU A 110 2.08 -9.12 0.24
C GLU A 110 2.44 -9.12 1.73
N SER A 111 3.11 -8.07 2.23
CA SER A 111 3.45 -7.92 3.65
C SER A 111 2.23 -7.70 4.53
N ILE A 112 1.24 -6.90 4.10
CA ILE A 112 0.02 -6.62 4.86
C ILE A 112 -0.90 -7.84 4.83
N TYR A 113 -1.04 -8.45 3.66
CA TYR A 113 -2.07 -9.45 3.40
C TYR A 113 -1.57 -10.88 3.57
N GLN A 114 -0.32 -11.11 3.98
CA GLN A 114 0.28 -12.45 4.05
C GLN A 114 -0.61 -13.48 4.77
N SER A 115 -1.29 -13.09 5.85
CA SER A 115 -2.19 -13.97 6.62
C SER A 115 -3.57 -14.19 5.98
N PHE A 116 -3.93 -13.39 4.97
CA PHE A 116 -5.22 -13.39 4.28
C PHE A 116 -5.14 -13.94 2.85
N LEU A 117 -3.92 -14.10 2.32
CA LEU A 117 -3.67 -14.74 1.05
C LEU A 117 -3.75 -16.27 1.21
N PRO A 118 -4.24 -17.01 0.20
CA PRO A 118 -4.15 -18.45 0.21
C PRO A 118 -2.67 -18.86 0.32
N PRO A 119 -2.35 -19.95 1.05
CA PRO A 119 -1.00 -20.47 1.07
C PRO A 119 -0.56 -20.70 -0.38
N GLN A 120 0.57 -20.09 -0.76
CA GLN A 120 1.09 -20.30 -2.12
C GLN A 120 1.17 -21.80 -2.36
N PRO A 121 0.70 -22.31 -3.51
CA PRO A 121 0.83 -23.72 -3.82
C PRO A 121 2.31 -24.06 -3.67
N LEU A 122 2.61 -24.99 -2.78
CA LEU A 122 3.93 -25.59 -2.70
C LEU A 122 4.25 -26.03 -4.11
N THR A 123 5.18 -25.35 -4.77
CA THR A 123 5.73 -25.83 -6.03
C THR A 123 6.36 -27.17 -5.65
N GLU A 124 5.66 -28.27 -5.89
CA GLU A 124 6.27 -29.59 -5.95
C GLU A 124 7.34 -29.48 -7.03
N VAL A 125 8.56 -29.17 -6.60
CA VAL A 125 9.73 -29.54 -7.36
C VAL A 125 9.67 -31.05 -7.35
N LYS A 126 9.10 -31.63 -8.42
CA LYS A 126 9.28 -33.03 -8.77
C LYS A 126 10.76 -33.23 -9.05
N SER A 127 11.54 -33.31 -7.97
CA SER A 127 12.87 -33.88 -8.00
C SER A 127 12.64 -35.36 -8.20
N ASN A 128 12.82 -35.82 -9.44
CA ASN A 128 13.02 -37.22 -9.69
C ASN A 128 14.27 -37.62 -8.92
N HIS A 129 14.03 -38.30 -7.80
CA HIS A 129 14.94 -39.00 -6.89
C HIS A 129 14.97 -38.49 -5.45
N VAL A 130 14.35 -39.33 -4.61
CA VAL A 130 14.72 -39.66 -3.23
C VAL A 130 14.17 -38.74 -2.14
N THR A 131 13.22 -39.31 -1.41
CA THR A 131 12.79 -38.92 -0.05
C THR A 131 13.98 -38.74 0.87
N VAL A 132 14.17 -37.53 1.41
CA VAL A 132 14.80 -37.34 2.72
C VAL A 132 14.07 -36.23 3.44
N ALA A 133 13.42 -36.59 4.54
CA ALA A 133 12.91 -35.64 5.52
C ALA A 133 14.08 -35.03 6.29
N THR A 134 14.11 -33.71 6.43
CA THR A 134 14.92 -33.05 7.45
C THR A 134 14.17 -31.85 8.00
N ILE A 135 13.85 -31.93 9.29
CA ILE A 135 13.43 -30.83 10.15
C ILE A 135 14.70 -30.12 10.61
N THR A 136 14.71 -28.79 10.60
CA THR A 136 15.64 -28.05 11.47
C THR A 136 14.92 -26.86 12.10
N HIS A 137 15.12 -26.75 13.42
CA HIS A 137 14.65 -25.72 14.33
C HIS A 137 15.06 -24.29 13.93
#